data_AF-A0A1L9BUT1-F1
#
_entry.id   AF-A0A1L9BUT1-F1
#
_cell.length_a   1.000
_cell.length_b   1.000
_cell.length_c   1.000
_cell.angle_alpha   90.00
_cell.angle_beta   90.00
_cell.angle_gamma   90.00
#
_symmetry.space_group_name_H-M   'P 1'
#
loop_
_entity.id
_entity.type
_entity.pdbx_description
1 polymer ?
#
loop_
_entity_poly.entity_id
_entity_poly.type
_entity_poly.pdbx_seq_one_letter_code
_entity_poly.pdbx_strand_id
1 'polypeptide(L)'
;MITNKHLDGVCVELCKVENLTAALECLTDSMSIGGSASERMARDGMFGVIDALRSQVDVTRAELDNLIKIERETRQAKVAA
;
A
#
# COMPACT_ATOMS: atom_id res chain seq x y z
N MET A 1 2.38 2.32 -23.50
CA MET A 1 1.68 1.03 -23.36
C MET A 1 2.18 0.38 -22.09
N ILE A 2 1.35 0.30 -21.06
CA ILE A 2 1.69 -0.41 -19.83
C ILE A 2 1.62 -1.91 -20.16
N THR A 3 2.62 -2.68 -19.75
CA THR A 3 2.67 -4.13 -20.06
C THR A 3 2.15 -4.94 -18.86
N ASN A 4 1.61 -6.14 -19.08
CA ASN A 4 1.16 -7.01 -17.98
C ASN A 4 2.25 -7.23 -16.92
N LYS A 5 3.51 -7.40 -17.34
CA LYS A 5 4.66 -7.51 -16.42
C LYS A 5 4.84 -6.27 -15.53
N HIS A 6 4.47 -5.09 -16.02
CA HIS A 6 4.54 -3.86 -15.24
C HIS A 6 3.42 -3.81 -14.20
N LEU A 7 2.19 -4.20 -14.56
CA LEU A 7 1.07 -4.31 -13.61
C LEU A 7 1.34 -5.35 -12.52
N ASP A 8 1.84 -6.53 -12.91
CA ASP A 8 2.22 -7.59 -11.97
C ASP A 8 3.31 -7.12 -11.00
N GLY A 9 4.29 -6.34 -11.49
CA GLY A 9 5.33 -5.73 -10.65
C GLY A 9 4.75 -4.77 -9.62
N VAL A 10 3.82 -3.88 -10.02
CA VAL A 10 3.17 -2.94 -9.11
C VAL A 10 2.32 -3.69 -8.06
N CYS A 11 1.60 -4.74 -8.44
CA CYS A 11 0.87 -5.61 -7.49
C CYS A 11 1.81 -6.20 -6.42
N VAL A 12 2.96 -6.73 -6.83
CA VAL A 12 3.93 -7.34 -5.91
C VAL A 12 4.50 -6.31 -4.93
N GLU A 13 4.86 -5.12 -5.42
CA GLU A 13 5.36 -4.06 -4.54
C GLU A 13 4.28 -3.57 -3.57
N LEU A 14 3.02 -3.47 -4.01
CA LEU A 14 1.90 -3.12 -3.13
C LEU A 14 1.73 -4.13 -1.99
N CYS A 15 1.75 -5.44 -2.30
CA CYS A 15 1.70 -6.50 -1.28
C CYS A 15 2.87 -6.42 -0.28
N LYS A 16 4.08 -6.04 -0.73
CA LYS A 16 5.22 -5.86 0.17
C LYS A 16 5.01 -4.69 1.13
N VAL A 17 4.48 -3.56 0.64
CA VAL A 17 4.19 -2.39 1.46
C VAL A 17 3.09 -2.70 2.48
N GLU A 18 2.05 -3.43 2.09
CA GLU A 18 1.01 -3.90 3.01
C GLU A 18 1.58 -4.77 4.13
N ASN A 19 2.43 -5.74 3.79
CA ASN A 19 3.08 -6.60 4.78
C ASN A 19 3.99 -5.80 5.73
N LEU A 20 4.73 -4.82 5.20
CA LEU A 20 5.56 -3.92 6.01
C LEU A 20 4.70 -3.08 6.95
N THR A 21 3.57 -2.56 6.47
CA THR A 21 2.64 -1.75 7.27
C THR A 21 2.07 -2.58 8.43
N ALA A 22 1.62 -3.80 8.16
CA ALA A 22 1.15 -4.73 9.19
C ALA A 22 2.25 -5.12 10.20
N ALA A 23 3.50 -5.31 9.74
CA ALA A 23 4.62 -5.58 10.64
C ALA A 23 4.93 -4.39 11.56
N LEU A 24 4.84 -3.17 11.04
CA LEU A 24 5.02 -1.93 11.81
C LEU A 24 3.91 -1.75 12.85
N GLU A 25 2.66 -2.10 12.52
CA GLU A 25 1.55 -2.13 13.48
C GLU A 25 1.82 -3.07 14.64
N CYS A 26 2.17 -4.34 14.34
CA CYS A 26 2.52 -5.31 15.38
C CYS A 26 3.66 -4.82 16.28
N LEU A 27 4.69 -4.22 15.68
CA LEU A 27 5.81 -3.65 16.43
C LEU A 27 5.36 -2.48 17.31
N THR A 28 4.55 -1.57 16.77
CA THR A 28 4.06 -0.38 17.48
C THR A 28 3.11 -0.75 18.62
N ASP A 29 2.25 -1.74 18.41
CA ASP A 29 1.39 -2.31 19.46
C ASP A 29 2.20 -2.99 20.56
N SER A 30 3.31 -3.64 20.19
CA SER A 30 4.26 -4.26 21.14
C SER A 30 5.16 -3.26 21.86
N MET A 31 5.23 -1.99 21.40
CA MET A 31 5.83 -0.90 22.17
C MET A 31 4.93 -0.64 23.38
N SER A 32 5.21 -1.37 24.47
CA SER A 32 4.62 -1.17 25.78
C SER A 32 4.55 0.32 26.07
N ILE A 33 3.40 0.80 26.60
CA ILE A 33 3.15 2.18 27.02
C ILE A 33 4.38 2.69 27.78
N GLY A 34 5.31 3.32 27.08
CA GLY A 34 6.58 3.68 27.68
C GLY A 34 6.29 4.64 28.82
N GLY A 35 6.90 4.39 29.97
CA GLY A 35 6.68 5.23 31.15
C GLY A 35 7.03 6.69 30.86
N SER A 36 7.97 6.93 29.95
CA SER A 36 8.40 8.27 29.56
C SER A 36 7.50 8.92 28.50
N ALA A 37 7.47 10.25 28.50
CA ALA A 37 6.78 11.03 27.48
C ALA A 37 7.39 10.81 26.08
N SER A 38 8.71 10.60 25.99
CA SER A 38 9.43 10.37 24.74
C SER A 38 8.97 9.09 24.04
N GLU A 39 8.83 7.99 24.80
CA GLU A 39 8.37 6.71 24.25
C GLU A 39 6.92 6.77 23.76
N ARG A 40 6.04 7.51 24.48
CA ARG A 40 4.66 7.75 24.02
C ARG A 40 4.63 8.57 22.73
N MET A 41 5.42 9.64 22.66
CA MET A 41 5.53 10.44 21.44
C MET A 41 6.07 9.62 20.26
N ALA A 42 7.05 8.75 20.49
CA ALA A 42 7.57 7.85 19.46
C ALA A 42 6.49 6.88 18.98
N ARG A 43 5.76 6.24 19.89
CA ARG A 43 4.66 5.32 19.55
C ARG A 43 3.54 6.01 18.79
N ASP A 44 3.09 7.18 19.26
CA ASP A 44 2.02 7.93 18.60
C ASP A 44 2.48 8.43 17.22
N GLY A 45 3.75 8.82 17.08
CA GLY A 45 4.36 9.13 15.79
C GLY A 45 4.39 7.94 14.83
N MET A 46 4.70 6.74 15.34
CA MET A 46 4.68 5.50 14.55
C MET A 46 3.27 5.16 14.05
N PHE A 47 2.24 5.32 14.89
CA PHE A 47 0.85 5.17 14.45
C PHE A 47 0.50 6.13 13.31
N GLY A 48 0.92 7.40 13.40
CA GLY A 48 0.72 8.37 12.32
C GLY A 48 1.40 7.97 11.00
N VAL A 49 2.60 7.38 11.06
CA VAL A 49 3.30 6.87 9.86
C VAL A 49 2.57 5.66 9.27
N ILE A 50 2.10 4.74 10.11
CA ILE A 50 1.30 3.57 9.70
C ILE A 50 0.03 4.02 8.97
N ASP A 51 -0.71 4.97 9.54
CA ASP A 51 -1.95 5.47 8.93
C ASP A 51 -1.69 6.15 7.58
N ALA A 52 -0.59 6.91 7.46
CA ALA A 52 -0.18 7.49 6.18
C ALA A 52 0.18 6.43 5.14
N LEU A 53 0.88 5.36 5.55
CA LEU A 53 1.22 4.23 4.67
C LEU A 53 -0.03 3.50 4.19
N ARG A 54 -0.99 3.23 5.09
CA ARG A 54 -2.29 2.64 4.73
C ARG A 54 -3.03 3.48 3.69
N SER A 55 -3.13 4.78 3.94
CA SER A 55 -3.78 5.70 2.99
C SER A 55 -3.10 5.69 1.62
N GLN A 56 -1.77 5.64 1.59
CA GLN A 56 -1.02 5.60 0.33
C GLN A 56 -1.25 4.27 -0.42
N VAL A 57 -1.26 3.14 0.29
CA VAL A 57 -1.59 1.82 -0.27
C VAL A 57 -2.98 1.83 -0.89
N ASP A 58 -3.98 2.36 -0.20
CA ASP A 58 -5.36 2.40 -0.71
C ASP A 58 -5.48 3.23 -1.99
N VAL A 59 -4.82 4.40 -2.04
CA VAL A 59 -4.76 5.24 -3.24
C VAL A 59 -4.08 4.50 -4.39
N THR A 60 -2.91 3.91 -4.16
CA THR A 60 -2.18 3.16 -5.19
C THR A 60 -2.95 1.94 -5.68
N ARG A 61 -3.69 1.26 -4.80
CA ARG A 61 -4.57 0.15 -5.17
C ARG A 61 -5.69 0.61 -6.11
N ALA A 62 -6.35 1.72 -5.78
CA ALA A 62 -7.40 2.29 -6.63
C ALA A 62 -6.89 2.73 -8.01
N GLU A 63 -5.70 3.34 -8.06
CA GLU A 63 -5.04 3.69 -9.32
C GLU A 63 -4.70 2.44 -10.14
N LEU A 64 -4.20 1.39 -9.50
CA LEU A 64 -3.86 0.12 -10.15
C LEU A 64 -5.09 -0.58 -10.73
N ASP A 65 -6.20 -0.62 -9.98
CA ASP A 65 -7.47 -1.17 -10.45
C ASP A 65 -8.00 -0.42 -11.69
N ASN A 66 -7.89 0.91 -11.68
CA ASN A 66 -8.23 1.74 -12.84
C ASN A 66 -7.34 1.42 -14.06
N LEU A 67 -6.02 1.27 -13.87
CA LEU A 67 -5.10 0.91 -14.94
C LEU A 67 -5.40 -0.48 -15.52
N ILE A 68 -5.69 -1.47 -14.66
CA ILE A 68 -6.10 -2.82 -15.07
C ILE A 68 -7.38 -2.75 -15.89
N LYS A 69 -8.37 -1.94 -15.47
CA LYS A 69 -9.62 -1.74 -16.20
C LYS A 69 -9.38 -1.15 -17.59
N ILE A 70 -8.60 -0.07 -17.69
CA ILE A 70 -8.26 0.58 -18.96
C ILE A 70 -7.55 -0.37 -19.91
N GLU A 71 -6.60 -1.18 -19.41
CA GLU A 71 -5.87 -2.15 -20.24
C GLU A 71 -6.81 -3.25 -20.77
N ARG A 72 -7.75 -3.74 -19.94
CA ARG A 72 -8.75 -4.74 -20.37
C ARG A 72 -9.66 -4.19 -21.46
N GLU A 73 -10.18 -2.98 -21.29
CA GLU A 73 -11.05 -2.32 -22.29
C GLU A 73 -10.29 -2.06 -23.60
N THR A 74 -9.05 -1.57 -23.51
CA THR A 74 -8.18 -1.33 -24.68
C THR A 74 -7.92 -2.63 -25.44
N ARG A 75 -7.68 -3.74 -24.73
CA ARG A 75 -7.44 -5.04 -25.35
C ARG A 75 -8.68 -5.59 -26.03
N GLN A 76 -9.86 -5.45 -25.43
CA GLN A 76 -11.12 -5.87 -26.06
C GLN A 76 -11.41 -5.09 -27.34
N ALA A 77 -11.20 -3.76 -27.32
CA ALA A 77 -11.36 -2.92 -28.51
C ALA A 77 -10.42 -3.32 -29.66
N LYS A 78 -9.18 -3.72 -29.36
CA LYS A 78 -8.22 -4.22 -30.36
C LYS A 78 -8.56 -5.58 -30.95
N VAL A 79 -9.27 -6.44 -30.20
CA VAL A 79 -9.69 -7.77 -30.69
C VAL A 79 -10.96 -7.67 -31.55
N ALA A 80 -11.77 -6.64 -31.33
CA ALA A 80 -13.01 -6.40 -32.08
C ALA A 80 -12.82 -5.58 -33.37
N ALA A 81 -11.62 -5.04 -33.62
CA ALA A 81 -11.26 -4.25 -34.80
C ALA A 81 -10.41 -5.09 -35.77
#